data_AF-A0A1M5VAQ7-F1
#
_entry.id   AF-A0A1M5VAQ7-F1
#
_cell.length_a   1.000
_cell.length_b   1.000
_cell.length_c   1.000
_cell.angle_alpha   90.00
_cell.angle_beta   90.00
_cell.angle_gamma   90.00
#
_symmetry.space_group_name_H-M   'P 1'
#
loop_
_entity.id
_entity.type
_entity.pdbx_description
1 polymer ?
#
loop_
_entity_poly.entity_id
_entity_poly.type
_entity_poly.pdbx_seq_one_letter_code
_entity_poly.pdbx_strand_id
1 'polypeptide(L)'
;MASIMRDWRFDLIEAYPDLFHPLPDNTGVAEASPECGAGWQDLLERACARIRAAVQADGGTFKFTQIKEKYATARLYWEGALSPEADARVEEIIDLAEARSACTCEVCGAEGRLHRAGGWLMTRCATHGQGHPVPEKPGWENVTISHVIARGTKAVIVKRRRYIRETDSFVEVDSLIIGEGG
;
A
#
# COMPACT_ATOMS: atom_id res chain seq x y z
N MET A 1 11.27 4.99 34.09
CA MET A 1 10.25 4.04 33.61
C MET A 1 10.42 3.96 32.10
N ALA A 2 11.15 2.95 31.62
CA ALA A 2 11.31 2.77 30.18
C ALA A 2 9.90 2.61 29.59
N SER A 3 9.47 3.60 28.81
CA SER A 3 8.26 3.47 28.00
C SER A 3 8.50 2.23 27.14
N ILE A 4 7.80 1.14 27.45
CA ILE A 4 7.70 0.02 26.53
C ILE A 4 7.00 0.62 25.32
N MET A 5 7.76 1.05 24.32
CA MET A 5 7.19 1.45 23.03
C MET A 5 6.50 0.20 22.52
N ARG A 6 5.16 0.18 22.58
CA ARG A 6 4.39 -0.85 21.91
C ARG A 6 4.77 -0.80 20.43
N ASP A 7 5.05 -1.97 19.88
CA ASP A 7 5.32 -2.09 18.46
C ASP A 7 4.02 -1.75 17.73
N TRP A 8 4.08 -0.75 16.84
CA TRP A 8 2.93 -0.24 16.10
C TRP A 8 2.16 -1.32 15.34
N ARG A 9 2.81 -2.44 15.00
CA ARG A 9 2.15 -3.60 14.38
C ARG A 9 1.11 -4.22 15.30
N PHE A 10 1.42 -4.32 16.59
CA PHE A 10 0.49 -4.82 17.60
C PHE A 10 -0.70 -3.89 17.71
N ASP A 11 -0.47 -2.58 17.79
CA ASP A 11 -1.54 -1.59 17.87
C ASP A 11 -2.44 -1.61 16.62
N LEU A 12 -1.85 -1.79 15.42
CA LEU A 12 -2.61 -1.93 14.18
C LEU A 12 -3.48 -3.20 14.18
N ILE A 13 -2.91 -4.35 14.58
CA ILE A 13 -3.64 -5.63 14.62
C ILE A 13 -4.76 -5.59 15.68
N GLU A 14 -4.49 -5.02 16.86
CA GLU A 14 -5.50 -4.82 17.91
C GLU A 14 -6.64 -3.89 17.46
N ALA A 15 -6.36 -2.90 16.62
CA ALA A 15 -7.36 -1.95 16.12
C ALA A 15 -8.26 -2.51 14.99
N TYR A 16 -7.78 -3.55 14.27
CA TYR A 16 -8.45 -4.15 13.12
C TYR A 16 -8.46 -5.69 13.16
N PRO A 17 -8.89 -6.32 14.27
CA PRO A 17 -8.82 -7.78 14.42
C PRO A 17 -9.69 -8.53 13.40
N ASP A 18 -10.74 -7.88 12.88
CA ASP A 18 -11.62 -8.39 11.83
C ASP A 18 -10.96 -8.46 10.45
N LEU A 19 -9.89 -7.71 10.21
CA LEU A 19 -9.10 -7.77 8.98
C LEU A 19 -7.88 -8.68 9.11
N PHE A 20 -7.27 -8.73 10.30
CA PHE A 20 -6.01 -9.45 10.53
C PHE A 20 -6.20 -10.89 11.03
N HIS A 21 -7.31 -11.18 11.73
CA HIS A 21 -7.59 -12.50 12.33
C HIS A 21 -6.40 -13.00 13.18
N PRO A 22 -6.09 -12.32 14.30
CA PRO A 22 -4.91 -12.61 15.10
C PRO A 22 -4.97 -14.00 15.74
N LEU A 23 -3.81 -14.51 16.14
CA LEU A 23 -3.71 -15.83 16.78
C LEU A 23 -4.43 -15.83 18.14
N PRO A 24 -5.14 -16.91 18.51
CA PRO A 24 -5.93 -16.98 19.75
C PRO A 24 -5.10 -16.69 21.02
N ASP A 25 -3.84 -17.12 21.03
CA ASP A 25 -2.94 -17.00 22.17
C ASP A 25 -2.13 -15.70 22.18
N ASN A 26 -2.19 -14.90 21.10
CA ASN A 26 -1.47 -13.63 20.98
C ASN A 26 -2.21 -12.66 20.04
N THR A 27 -3.08 -11.83 20.61
CA THR A 27 -3.98 -10.92 19.89
C THR A 27 -3.27 -9.82 19.11
N GLY A 28 -1.97 -9.60 19.32
CA GLY A 28 -1.18 -8.61 18.59
C GLY A 28 -0.28 -9.19 17.50
N VAL A 29 -0.41 -10.50 17.21
CA VAL A 29 0.30 -11.17 16.12
C VAL A 29 -0.70 -11.87 15.22
N ALA A 30 -0.56 -11.62 13.92
CA ALA A 30 -1.35 -12.26 12.87
C ALA A 30 -0.43 -12.84 11.80
N GLU A 31 -0.94 -13.76 10.99
CA GLU A 31 -0.26 -14.29 9.81
C GLU A 31 0.23 -13.16 8.89
N ALA A 32 -0.60 -12.13 8.70
CA ALA A 32 -0.29 -10.96 7.88
C ALA A 32 0.32 -9.79 8.66
N SER A 33 1.07 -10.05 9.74
CA SER A 33 1.77 -8.99 10.48
C SER A 33 2.66 -8.18 9.53
N PRO A 34 2.64 -6.83 9.53
CA PRO A 34 3.35 -6.04 8.53
C PRO A 34 4.87 -6.27 8.49
N GLU A 35 5.38 -6.74 7.37
CA GLU A 35 6.81 -6.89 7.09
C GLU A 35 7.36 -5.63 6.40
N CYS A 36 7.23 -4.47 7.07
CA CYS A 36 7.71 -3.16 6.58
C CYS A 36 8.04 -2.22 7.74
N GLY A 37 8.70 -1.09 7.47
CA GLY A 37 9.06 -0.09 8.48
C GLY A 37 7.91 0.80 8.97
N ALA A 38 8.10 1.38 10.17
CA ALA A 38 7.09 2.19 10.88
C ALA A 38 6.67 3.48 10.14
N GLY A 39 7.48 3.97 9.21
CA GLY A 39 7.11 5.11 8.37
C GLY A 39 5.90 4.84 7.47
N TRP A 40 5.49 3.58 7.31
CA TRP A 40 4.28 3.21 6.58
C TRP A 40 3.09 2.87 7.51
N GLN A 41 3.18 3.13 8.81
CA GLN A 41 2.04 2.93 9.71
C GLN A 41 0.80 3.74 9.28
N ASP A 42 0.95 5.04 9.01
CA ASP A 42 -0.17 5.93 8.62
C ASP A 42 -0.89 5.44 7.35
N LEU A 43 -0.16 4.97 6.33
CA LEU A 43 -0.80 4.47 5.10
C LEU A 43 -1.53 3.15 5.36
N LEU A 44 -1.00 2.28 6.23
CA LEU A 44 -1.65 1.02 6.57
C LEU A 44 -2.90 1.24 7.43
N GLU A 45 -2.87 2.18 8.37
CA GLU A 45 -4.04 2.56 9.17
C GLU A 45 -5.16 3.11 8.28
N ARG A 46 -4.83 3.98 7.31
CA ARG A 46 -5.80 4.50 6.32
C ARG A 46 -6.39 3.37 5.48
N ALA A 47 -5.55 2.45 5.01
CA ALA A 47 -5.99 1.30 4.22
C ALA A 47 -6.95 0.41 5.04
N CYS A 48 -6.57 0.05 6.26
CA CYS A 48 -7.39 -0.76 7.17
C CYS A 48 -8.74 -0.11 7.46
N ALA A 49 -8.76 1.19 7.80
CA ALA A 49 -10.00 1.91 8.06
C ALA A 49 -10.97 1.89 6.87
N ARG A 50 -10.45 2.13 5.65
CA ARG A 50 -11.26 2.14 4.42
C ARG A 50 -11.71 0.75 4.01
N ILE A 51 -10.84 -0.25 4.11
CA ILE A 51 -11.18 -1.66 3.81
C ILE A 51 -12.26 -2.13 4.77
N ARG A 52 -12.09 -1.93 6.08
CA ARG A 52 -13.11 -2.29 7.06
C ARG A 52 -14.45 -1.65 6.72
N ALA A 53 -14.48 -0.36 6.41
CA ALA A 53 -15.72 0.31 6.03
C ALA A 53 -16.37 -0.31 4.78
N ALA A 54 -15.59 -0.66 3.76
CA ALA A 54 -16.09 -1.30 2.54
C ALA A 54 -16.65 -2.71 2.81
N VAL A 55 -15.91 -3.53 3.58
CA VAL A 55 -16.31 -4.89 3.95
C VAL A 55 -17.59 -4.88 4.79
N GLN A 56 -17.70 -3.98 5.77
CA GLN A 56 -18.89 -3.87 6.62
C GLN A 56 -20.12 -3.38 5.84
N ALA A 57 -19.94 -2.49 4.85
CA ALA A 57 -21.04 -2.04 4.00
C ALA A 57 -21.54 -3.16 3.04
N ASP A 58 -20.64 -4.05 2.62
CA ASP A 58 -20.95 -5.21 1.78
C ASP A 58 -21.59 -6.36 2.55
N GLY A 59 -21.09 -6.62 3.77
CA GLY A 59 -21.46 -7.79 4.58
C GLY A 59 -20.72 -9.08 4.21
N GLY A 60 -19.73 -9.00 3.32
CA GLY A 60 -18.87 -10.12 2.92
C GLY A 60 -17.74 -10.42 3.90
N THR A 61 -16.78 -11.26 3.46
CA THR A 61 -15.61 -11.64 4.27
C THR A 61 -14.32 -11.09 3.68
N PHE A 62 -13.38 -10.78 4.56
CA PHE A 62 -12.04 -10.30 4.22
C PHE A 62 -11.04 -10.77 5.28
N LYS A 63 -9.84 -11.15 4.84
CA LYS A 63 -8.69 -11.44 5.69
C LYS A 63 -7.42 -11.05 4.95
N PHE A 64 -6.53 -10.29 5.59
CA PHE A 64 -5.18 -10.12 5.08
C PHE A 64 -4.42 -11.45 5.15
N THR A 65 -3.74 -11.81 4.07
CA THR A 65 -2.87 -13.00 3.99
C THR A 65 -1.40 -12.62 4.09
N GLN A 66 -1.02 -11.43 3.62
CA GLN A 66 0.35 -10.92 3.78
C GLN A 66 0.41 -9.41 3.58
N ILE A 67 1.22 -8.72 4.40
CA ILE A 67 1.60 -7.33 4.20
C ILE A 67 3.12 -7.25 4.20
N LYS A 68 3.73 -6.76 3.11
CA LYS A 68 5.19 -6.70 3.00
C LYS A 68 5.69 -5.55 2.15
N GLU A 69 6.96 -5.19 2.35
CA GLU A 69 7.71 -4.41 1.37
C GLU A 69 8.10 -5.30 0.17
N LYS A 70 7.97 -4.73 -1.03
CA LYS A 70 8.49 -5.30 -2.28
C LYS A 70 8.78 -4.19 -3.28
N TYR A 71 10.03 -4.14 -3.75
CA TYR A 71 10.50 -3.17 -4.76
C TYR A 71 10.21 -1.71 -4.38
N ALA A 72 10.53 -1.33 -3.13
CA ALA A 72 10.31 -0.02 -2.55
C ALA A 72 8.83 0.36 -2.33
N THR A 73 7.91 -0.60 -2.42
CA THR A 73 6.46 -0.38 -2.28
C THR A 73 5.85 -1.39 -1.33
N ALA A 74 4.74 -1.05 -0.69
CA ALA A 74 3.92 -1.98 0.07
C ALA A 74 3.19 -2.94 -0.88
N ARG A 75 2.93 -4.16 -0.41
CA ARG A 75 2.03 -5.14 -1.01
C ARG A 75 1.08 -5.65 0.06
N LEU A 76 -0.21 -5.53 -0.20
CA LEU A 76 -1.27 -5.97 0.70
C LEU A 76 -2.05 -7.08 0.00
N TYR A 77 -1.81 -8.32 0.40
CA TYR A 77 -2.51 -9.48 -0.11
C TYR A 77 -3.65 -9.86 0.83
N TRP A 78 -4.77 -10.28 0.25
CA TRP A 78 -5.96 -10.63 1.00
C TRP A 78 -6.71 -11.79 0.36
N GLU A 79 -7.57 -12.42 1.14
CA GLU A 79 -8.54 -13.43 0.71
C GLU A 79 -9.90 -13.15 1.33
N GLY A 80 -10.97 -13.62 0.70
CA GLY A 80 -12.33 -13.38 1.17
C GLY A 80 -13.37 -13.54 0.07
N ALA A 81 -14.61 -13.22 0.43
CA ALA A 81 -15.76 -13.24 -0.47
C ALA A 81 -16.51 -11.91 -0.34
N LEU A 82 -16.34 -11.05 -1.34
CA LEU A 82 -16.98 -9.75 -1.46
C LEU A 82 -17.84 -9.70 -2.74
N SER A 83 -18.84 -8.82 -2.77
CA SER A 83 -19.46 -8.45 -4.05
C SER A 83 -18.43 -7.87 -5.03
N PRO A 84 -18.66 -7.95 -6.36
CA PRO A 84 -17.77 -7.34 -7.34
C PRO A 84 -17.49 -5.85 -7.09
N GLU A 85 -18.48 -5.11 -6.60
CA GLU A 85 -18.38 -3.69 -6.28
C GLU A 85 -17.47 -3.44 -5.06
N ALA A 86 -17.63 -4.23 -4.00
CA ALA A 86 -16.80 -4.14 -2.80
C ALA A 86 -15.36 -4.63 -3.05
N ASP A 87 -15.20 -5.69 -3.84
CA ASP A 87 -13.90 -6.19 -4.29
C ASP A 87 -13.12 -5.11 -5.05
N ALA A 88 -13.75 -4.49 -6.06
CA ALA A 88 -13.14 -3.39 -6.81
C ALA A 88 -12.80 -2.18 -5.93
N ARG A 89 -13.62 -1.89 -4.91
CA ARG A 89 -13.35 -0.83 -3.93
C ARG A 89 -12.14 -1.15 -3.05
N VAL A 90 -12.00 -2.40 -2.59
CA VAL A 90 -10.85 -2.87 -1.80
C VAL A 90 -9.57 -2.80 -2.63
N GLU A 91 -9.60 -3.26 -3.87
CA GLU A 91 -8.46 -3.18 -4.80
C GLU A 91 -8.04 -1.71 -5.04
N GLU A 92 -8.99 -0.78 -5.18
CA GLU A 92 -8.67 0.66 -5.29
C GLU A 92 -8.00 1.21 -4.02
N ILE A 93 -8.41 0.74 -2.83
CA ILE A 93 -7.79 1.14 -1.56
C ILE A 93 -6.36 0.58 -1.45
N ILE A 94 -6.15 -0.66 -1.90
CA ILE A 94 -4.82 -1.27 -1.95
C ILE A 94 -3.93 -0.50 -2.92
N ASP A 95 -4.41 -0.20 -4.14
CA ASP A 95 -3.69 0.62 -5.13
C ASP A 95 -3.25 1.97 -4.53
N LEU A 96 -4.11 2.64 -3.75
CA LEU A 96 -3.77 3.88 -3.04
C LEU A 96 -2.66 3.67 -2.00
N ALA A 97 -2.72 2.61 -1.21
CA ALA A 97 -1.70 2.29 -0.20
C ALA A 97 -0.34 1.99 -0.85
N GLU A 98 -0.34 1.23 -1.95
CA GLU A 98 0.87 0.97 -2.74
C GLU A 98 1.46 2.27 -3.31
N ALA A 99 0.63 3.12 -3.91
CA ALA A 99 1.06 4.40 -4.47
C ALA A 99 1.62 5.35 -3.39
N ARG A 100 0.96 5.42 -2.24
CA ARG A 100 1.43 6.20 -1.08
C ARG A 100 2.78 5.71 -0.58
N SER A 101 2.98 4.39 -0.52
CA SER A 101 4.25 3.80 -0.08
C SER A 101 5.41 4.15 -1.03
N ALA A 102 5.13 4.23 -2.33
CA ALA A 102 6.13 4.55 -3.37
C ALA A 102 6.73 5.96 -3.21
N CYS A 103 6.03 6.87 -2.54
CA CYS A 103 6.48 8.25 -2.27
C CYS A 103 6.60 8.59 -0.77
N THR A 104 6.59 7.57 0.10
CA THR A 104 6.70 7.74 1.56
C THR A 104 7.92 7.01 2.09
N CYS A 105 8.74 7.69 2.87
CA CYS A 105 9.89 7.08 3.53
C CYS A 105 9.43 5.99 4.52
N GLU A 106 9.81 4.75 4.26
CA GLU A 106 9.43 3.60 5.11
C GLU A 106 9.98 3.69 6.55
N VAL A 107 10.99 4.53 6.80
CA VAL A 107 11.59 4.68 8.13
C VAL A 107 10.83 5.68 8.98
N CYS A 108 10.48 6.84 8.44
CA CYS A 108 9.92 7.95 9.24
C CYS A 108 8.60 8.55 8.72
N GLY A 109 8.08 8.10 7.58
CA GLY A 109 6.81 8.58 7.03
C GLY A 109 6.86 9.94 6.33
N ALA A 110 8.01 10.61 6.32
CA ALA A 110 8.23 11.81 5.51
C ALA A 110 8.17 11.48 4.01
N GLU A 111 7.99 12.50 3.18
CA GLU A 111 8.07 12.32 1.72
C GLU A 111 9.41 11.73 1.32
N GLY A 112 9.32 10.71 0.47
CA GLY A 112 10.44 9.94 0.00
C GLY A 112 10.39 9.78 -1.51
N ARG A 113 11.54 9.40 -2.05
CA ARG A 113 11.69 9.02 -3.46
C ARG A 113 12.40 7.68 -3.54
N LEU A 114 12.42 7.10 -4.73
CA LEU A 114 13.10 5.84 -4.97
C LEU A 114 14.63 6.02 -4.85
N HIS A 115 15.25 5.18 -4.05
CA HIS A 115 16.70 5.02 -3.92
C HIS A 115 17.13 3.61 -4.32
N ARG A 116 18.38 3.48 -4.77
CA ARG A 116 19.01 2.19 -5.08
C ARG A 116 20.36 2.07 -4.38
N ALA A 117 20.55 0.96 -3.66
CA ALA A 117 21.79 0.61 -3.01
C ALA A 117 22.07 -0.88 -3.18
N GLY A 118 23.19 -1.25 -3.83
CA GLY A 118 23.61 -2.65 -3.94
C GLY A 118 22.60 -3.58 -4.60
N GLY A 119 21.76 -3.08 -5.51
CA GLY A 119 20.69 -3.85 -6.16
C GLY A 119 19.35 -3.83 -5.39
N TRP A 120 19.32 -3.35 -4.15
CA TRP A 120 18.11 -3.14 -3.38
C TRP A 120 17.43 -1.81 -3.74
N LEU A 121 16.11 -1.81 -3.81
CA LEU A 121 15.29 -0.62 -4.02
C LEU A 121 14.62 -0.24 -2.71
N MET A 122 14.60 1.05 -2.38
CA MET A 122 13.87 1.54 -1.20
C MET A 122 13.33 2.95 -1.40
N THR A 123 12.13 3.21 -0.89
CA THR A 123 11.59 4.58 -0.86
C THR A 123 11.99 5.23 0.45
N ARG A 124 12.77 6.32 0.36
CA ARG A 124 13.36 7.01 1.51
C ARG A 124 13.37 8.52 1.29
N CYS A 125 13.30 9.27 2.38
CA CYS A 125 13.56 10.70 2.38
C CYS A 125 15.07 10.95 2.26
N ALA A 126 15.47 12.21 2.03
CA ALA A 126 16.88 12.58 1.91
C ALA A 126 17.73 12.15 3.12
N THR A 127 17.17 12.20 4.34
CA THR A 127 17.87 11.81 5.58
C THR A 127 18.08 10.31 5.72
N HIS A 128 17.14 9.50 5.25
CA HIS A 128 17.21 8.03 5.35
C HIS A 128 17.59 7.34 4.03
N GLY A 129 17.88 8.13 3.00
CA GLY A 129 18.33 7.64 1.71
C GLY A 129 19.64 6.88 1.83
N GLN A 130 19.72 5.73 1.17
CA GLN A 130 20.95 4.95 1.05
C GLN A 130 21.25 4.75 -0.43
N GLY A 131 22.53 4.76 -0.79
CA GLY A 131 22.95 4.69 -2.19
C GLY A 131 22.53 5.95 -2.97
N HIS A 132 22.11 5.77 -4.22
CA HIS A 132 21.78 6.87 -5.13
C HIS A 132 20.27 6.98 -5.35
N PRO A 133 19.72 8.20 -5.39
CA PRO A 133 18.33 8.39 -5.82
C PRO A 133 18.19 7.93 -7.27
N VAL A 134 17.13 7.16 -7.55
CA VAL A 134 16.78 6.79 -8.92
C VAL A 134 16.20 8.04 -9.60
N PRO A 135 16.70 8.45 -10.78
CA PRO A 135 16.11 9.56 -11.52
C PRO A 135 14.67 9.25 -11.90
N GLU A 136 13.75 10.14 -11.57
CA GLU A 136 12.38 10.09 -12.07
C GLU A 136 12.36 10.73 -13.45
N LYS A 137 11.63 10.11 -14.39
CA LYS A 137 11.41 10.71 -15.71
C LYS A 137 10.44 11.88 -15.52
N PRO A 138 10.75 13.10 -15.98
CA PRO A 138 9.84 14.23 -15.86
C PRO A 138 8.44 13.89 -16.39
N GLY A 139 7.40 14.20 -15.60
CA GLY A 139 6.00 13.87 -15.91
C GLY A 139 5.54 12.49 -15.44
N TRP A 140 6.46 11.63 -14.97
CA TRP A 140 6.15 10.31 -14.40
C TRP A 140 6.10 10.30 -12.87
N GLU A 141 6.22 11.46 -12.23
CA GLU A 141 6.16 11.59 -10.78
C GLU A 141 4.83 11.02 -10.28
N ASN A 142 4.93 10.06 -9.35
CA ASN A 142 3.79 9.36 -8.74
C ASN A 142 2.81 8.73 -9.76
N VAL A 143 3.25 8.43 -10.98
CA VAL A 143 2.42 7.72 -11.95
C VAL A 143 2.43 6.23 -11.63
N THR A 144 1.26 5.68 -11.34
CA THR A 144 1.03 4.25 -11.17
C THR A 144 0.48 3.65 -12.44
N ILE A 145 0.94 2.43 -12.73
CA ILE A 145 0.40 1.58 -13.79
C ILE A 145 -0.15 0.34 -13.08
N SER A 146 -1.48 0.24 -12.96
CA SER A 146 -2.11 -0.97 -12.42
C SER A 146 -2.79 -1.77 -13.53
N HIS A 147 -2.67 -3.10 -13.42
CA HIS A 147 -3.24 -4.05 -14.36
C HIS A 147 -4.45 -4.70 -13.68
N VAL A 148 -5.65 -4.29 -14.07
CA VAL A 148 -6.88 -4.86 -13.53
C VAL A 148 -7.34 -5.99 -14.44
N ILE A 149 -7.38 -7.21 -13.90
CA ILE A 149 -8.02 -8.35 -14.57
C ILE A 149 -9.48 -8.33 -14.15
N ALA A 150 -10.39 -8.03 -15.08
CA ALA A 150 -11.81 -8.15 -14.78
C ALA A 150 -12.13 -9.64 -14.55
N ARG A 151 -12.46 -10.02 -13.31
CA ARG A 151 -12.76 -11.41 -12.92
C ARG A 151 -13.78 -12.02 -13.88
N GLY A 152 -13.41 -13.14 -14.50
CA GLY A 152 -14.22 -13.82 -15.53
C GLY A 152 -13.90 -13.44 -16.98
N THR A 153 -12.97 -12.51 -17.21
CA THR A 153 -12.47 -12.16 -18.55
C THR A 153 -10.96 -12.34 -18.65
N LYS A 154 -10.45 -12.56 -19.88
CA LYS A 154 -9.01 -12.49 -20.17
C LYS A 154 -8.53 -11.04 -20.43
N ALA A 155 -9.40 -10.04 -20.24
CA ALA A 155 -9.07 -8.65 -20.52
C ALA A 155 -8.25 -8.06 -19.37
N VAL A 156 -7.11 -7.46 -19.71
CA VAL A 156 -6.29 -6.67 -18.80
C VAL A 156 -6.55 -5.21 -19.08
N ILE A 157 -7.08 -4.49 -18.11
CA ILE A 157 -7.26 -3.04 -18.17
C ILE A 157 -6.03 -2.40 -17.54
N VAL A 158 -5.31 -1.60 -18.31
CA VAL A 158 -4.16 -0.83 -17.82
C VAL A 158 -4.66 0.54 -17.39
N LYS A 159 -4.64 0.81 -16.07
CA LYS A 159 -4.93 2.14 -15.53
C LYS A 159 -3.63 2.92 -15.39
N ARG A 160 -3.52 4.08 -16.04
CA ARG A 160 -2.43 5.05 -15.86
C ARG A 160 -2.96 6.24 -15.07
N ARG A 161 -2.53 6.35 -13.82
CA ARG A 161 -3.06 7.35 -12.89
C ARG A 161 -1.90 8.00 -12.15
N ARG A 162 -2.03 9.29 -11.84
CA ARG A 162 -1.09 9.98 -10.96
C ARG A 162 -1.68 9.99 -9.56
N TYR A 163 -0.90 9.52 -8.60
CA TYR A 163 -1.24 9.60 -7.19
C TYR A 163 -0.93 11.00 -6.65
N ILE A 164 -1.90 11.57 -5.92
CA ILE A 164 -1.81 12.85 -5.23
C ILE A 164 -1.77 12.57 -3.73
N ARG A 165 -0.62 12.82 -3.10
CA ARG A 165 -0.37 12.43 -1.70
C ARG A 165 -1.20 13.22 -0.69
N GLU A 166 -1.45 14.49 -1.00
CA GLU A 166 -2.16 15.45 -0.16
C GLU A 166 -3.62 15.05 0.04
N THR A 167 -4.27 14.63 -1.04
CA THR A 167 -5.67 14.21 -1.05
C THR A 167 -5.82 12.69 -0.94
N ASP A 168 -4.72 11.95 -1.03
CA ASP A 168 -4.67 10.49 -1.02
C ASP A 168 -5.62 9.89 -2.05
N SER A 169 -5.47 10.34 -3.29
CA SER A 169 -6.37 10.03 -4.41
C SER A 169 -5.61 9.89 -5.73
N PHE A 170 -6.26 9.29 -6.72
CA PHE A 170 -5.76 9.24 -8.09
C PHE A 170 -6.40 10.32 -8.97
N VAL A 171 -5.62 10.81 -9.93
CA VAL A 171 -6.12 11.54 -11.10
C VAL A 171 -5.74 10.78 -12.36
N GLU A 172 -6.64 10.72 -13.34
CA GLU A 172 -6.33 10.10 -14.63
C GLU A 172 -5.24 10.90 -15.35
N VAL A 173 -4.29 10.20 -15.96
CA VAL A 173 -3.29 10.83 -16.80
C VAL A 173 -3.53 10.39 -18.23
N ASP A 174 -3.74 11.36 -19.12
CA ASP A 174 -3.88 11.10 -20.54
C ASP A 174 -2.60 10.44 -21.07
N SER A 175 -2.77 9.30 -21.74
CA SER A 175 -1.71 8.55 -22.43
C SER A 175 -0.86 9.40 -23.38
N LEU A 176 -1.37 10.55 -23.85
CA LEU A 176 -0.65 11.46 -24.76
C LEU A 176 0.35 12.40 -24.05
N ILE A 177 0.20 12.64 -22.75
CA ILE A 177 1.08 13.53 -21.97
C ILE A 177 2.35 12.79 -21.55
N ILE A 178 2.23 11.48 -21.38
CA ILE A 178 3.32 10.61 -20.99
C ILE A 178 3.90 10.01 -22.27
N GLY A 179 4.75 10.77 -22.98
CA GLY A 179 5.27 10.38 -24.30
C GLY A 179 5.62 8.89 -24.40
N GLU A 180 5.11 8.24 -25.45
CA GLU A 180 5.20 6.80 -25.70
C GLU A 180 6.63 6.30 -25.49
N GLY A 181 6.87 5.64 -24.35
CA GLY A 181 8.10 4.91 -24.09
C GLY A 181 7.91 3.48 -24.54
N GLY A 182 8.45 3.14 -25.71
CA GLY A 182 8.57 1.76 -26.20
C GLY A 182 9.54 0.91 -25.42
#